data_AF-A0A7H8J184-F1
#
_entry.id   AF-A0A7H8J184-F1
#
_cell.length_a   1.000
_cell.length_b   1.000
_cell.length_c   1.000
_cell.angle_alpha   90.00
_cell.angle_beta   90.00
_cell.angle_gamma   90.00
#
_symmetry.space_group_name_H-M   'P 1'
#
loop_
_entity.id
_entity.type
_entity.pdbx_description
1 polymer ?
#
loop_
_entity_poly.entity_id
_entity_poly.type
_entity_poly.pdbx_seq_one_letter_code
_entity_poly.pdbx_strand_id
1 'polypeptide(L)'
;MTDPVGETGRQAIQRAARRAFTQQPYAEVTLRGIAADAGISPSPVVKHFGSKERLFNSVADFGGAADELLAAPPAVLGRHMVLSLVTTRRAELMDPLLRVVFSLGNTDERSLLRERFREQVTARLTERLPGEERALRAELIAGQLIGLGATLSLHRSGAGAAATAEHIADLYAPALQQLIVDGANECRVSQGSPRSPPRHARSLRWPKARAGPLRGLPRRLAIARARTPRYRSNRG
;
A
#
# COMPACT_ATOMS: atom_id res chain seq x y z
N MET A 1 9.42 24.34 -36.99
CA MET A 1 9.49 22.90 -36.66
C MET A 1 9.21 22.78 -35.17
N THR A 2 8.08 22.17 -34.83
CA THR A 2 7.28 22.29 -33.60
C THR A 2 7.93 21.72 -32.34
N ASP A 3 8.01 22.49 -31.25
CA ASP A 3 8.27 22.00 -29.89
C ASP A 3 6.96 21.90 -29.08
N PRO A 4 6.32 20.71 -28.96
CA PRO A 4 5.15 20.51 -28.10
C PRO A 4 5.53 20.00 -26.68
N VAL A 5 6.68 20.42 -26.13
CA VAL A 5 7.31 19.73 -24.97
C VAL A 5 7.07 20.41 -23.61
N GLY A 6 6.36 21.55 -23.55
CA GLY A 6 6.18 22.30 -22.31
C GLY A 6 5.47 21.53 -21.19
N GLU A 7 4.36 20.86 -21.51
CA GLU A 7 3.55 20.08 -20.55
C GLU A 7 3.94 18.59 -20.56
N THR A 8 4.14 18.05 -21.77
CA THR A 8 4.44 16.64 -22.04
C THR A 8 5.79 16.22 -21.48
N GLY A 9 6.79 17.11 -21.53
CA GLY A 9 8.14 16.86 -21.01
C GLY A 9 8.16 16.82 -19.48
N ARG A 10 7.47 17.75 -18.81
CA ARG A 10 7.39 17.80 -17.34
C ARG A 10 6.75 16.53 -16.77
N GLN A 11 5.63 16.09 -17.36
CA GLN A 11 4.96 14.86 -16.94
C GLN A 11 5.82 13.62 -17.22
N ALA A 12 6.51 13.56 -18.37
CA ALA A 12 7.42 12.46 -18.68
C ALA A 12 8.56 12.36 -17.65
N ILE A 13 9.15 13.49 -17.26
CA ILE A 13 10.19 13.56 -16.21
C ILE A 13 9.64 13.07 -14.87
N GLN A 14 8.45 13.52 -14.48
CA GLN A 14 7.84 13.06 -13.22
C GLN A 14 7.56 11.56 -13.23
N ARG A 15 7.04 11.00 -14.32
CA ARG A 15 6.83 9.55 -14.46
C ARG A 15 8.15 8.77 -14.34
N ALA A 16 9.20 9.21 -15.04
CA ALA A 16 10.53 8.59 -14.97
C ALA A 16 11.15 8.70 -13.57
N ALA A 17 11.05 9.87 -12.94
CA ALA A 17 11.53 10.07 -11.58
C ALA A 17 10.80 9.17 -10.57
N ARG A 18 9.46 9.09 -10.65
CA ARG A 18 8.65 8.19 -9.80
C ARG A 18 9.10 6.73 -9.95
N ARG A 19 9.32 6.26 -11.18
CA ARG A 19 9.85 4.91 -11.46
C ARG A 19 11.22 4.69 -10.82
N ALA A 20 12.15 5.61 -11.02
CA ALA A 20 13.52 5.51 -10.51
C ALA A 20 13.54 5.47 -8.97
N PHE A 21 12.86 6.40 -8.31
CA PHE A 21 12.82 6.46 -6.84
C PHE A 21 12.05 5.31 -6.17
N THR A 22 11.21 4.59 -6.93
CA THR A 22 10.49 3.41 -6.42
C THR A 22 11.32 2.13 -6.56
N GLN A 23 12.24 2.07 -7.55
CA GLN A 23 13.01 0.87 -7.86
C GLN A 23 14.43 0.89 -7.28
N GLN A 24 15.00 2.07 -7.02
CA GLN A 24 16.39 2.24 -6.63
C GLN A 24 16.50 3.09 -5.35
N PRO A 25 17.54 2.86 -4.52
CA PRO A 25 17.88 3.76 -3.43
C PRO A 25 18.07 5.20 -3.90
N TYR A 26 17.68 6.18 -3.09
CA TYR A 26 17.77 7.60 -3.44
C TYR A 26 19.18 8.03 -3.87
N ALA A 27 20.22 7.46 -3.25
CA ALA A 27 21.62 7.73 -3.56
C ALA A 27 22.01 7.34 -5.00
N GLU A 28 21.43 6.26 -5.55
CA GLU A 28 21.75 5.72 -6.87
C GLU A 28 20.99 6.43 -8.00
N VAL A 29 19.87 7.08 -7.68
CA VAL A 29 19.09 7.83 -8.66
C VAL A 29 19.84 9.10 -9.09
N THR A 30 19.98 9.29 -10.40
CA THR A 30 20.63 10.47 -11.00
C THR A 30 19.68 11.21 -11.95
N LEU A 31 19.84 12.55 -12.04
CA LEU A 31 19.04 13.37 -12.97
C LEU A 31 19.28 12.98 -14.44
N ARG A 32 20.49 12.53 -14.79
CA ARG A 32 20.81 12.02 -16.14
C ARG A 32 20.09 10.70 -16.42
N GLY A 33 20.07 9.78 -15.45
CA GLY A 33 19.32 8.52 -15.58
C GLY A 33 17.82 8.75 -15.76
N ILE A 34 17.25 9.70 -15.00
CA ILE A 34 15.85 10.10 -15.16
C ILE A 34 15.58 10.70 -16.54
N ALA A 35 16.47 11.58 -17.04
CA ALA A 35 16.33 12.17 -18.37
C ALA A 35 16.33 11.10 -19.47
N ALA A 36 17.26 10.13 -19.37
CA ALA A 36 17.36 9.01 -20.28
C ALA A 36 16.08 8.15 -20.27
N ASP A 37 15.55 7.81 -19.09
CA ASP A 37 14.30 7.05 -18.95
C ASP A 37 13.07 7.84 -19.42
N ALA A 38 13.12 9.17 -19.35
CA ALA A 38 12.10 10.05 -19.91
C ALA A 38 12.23 10.27 -21.43
N GLY A 39 13.31 9.79 -22.07
CA GLY A 39 13.57 9.97 -23.50
C GLY A 39 13.92 11.40 -23.89
N ILE A 40 14.48 12.20 -22.96
CA ILE A 40 14.81 13.62 -23.18
C ILE A 40 16.26 13.93 -22.79
N SER A 41 16.75 15.11 -23.20
CA SER A 41 18.07 15.58 -22.76
C SER A 41 18.04 16.00 -21.28
N PRO A 42 19.19 15.99 -20.56
CA PRO A 42 19.24 16.38 -19.15
C PRO A 42 18.94 17.86 -18.86
N SER A 43 19.15 18.74 -19.85
CA SER A 43 19.00 20.20 -19.67
C SER A 43 17.58 20.62 -19.24
N PRO A 44 16.49 20.14 -19.89
CA PRO A 44 15.12 20.32 -19.41
C PRO A 44 14.88 19.90 -17.96
N VAL A 45 15.47 18.78 -17.51
CA VAL A 45 15.29 18.29 -16.12
C VAL A 45 15.84 19.30 -15.12
N VAL A 46 17.05 19.80 -15.36
CA VAL A 46 17.68 20.82 -14.52
C VAL A 46 16.92 22.15 -14.62
N LYS A 47 16.44 22.54 -15.80
CA LYS A 47 15.65 23.76 -15.99
C LYS A 47 14.33 23.72 -15.20
N HIS A 48 13.62 22.60 -15.22
CA HIS A 48 12.30 22.48 -14.58
C HIS A 48 12.36 22.21 -13.09
N PHE A 49 13.30 21.39 -12.62
CA PHE A 49 13.33 20.92 -11.24
C PHE A 49 14.59 21.37 -10.47
N GLY A 50 15.67 21.71 -11.18
CA GLY A 50 16.90 22.23 -10.60
C GLY A 50 17.78 21.19 -9.89
N SER A 51 17.25 20.50 -8.88
CA SER A 51 17.99 19.50 -8.08
C SER A 51 17.25 18.17 -7.98
N LYS A 52 17.99 17.09 -7.67
CA LYS A 52 17.43 15.76 -7.38
C LYS A 52 16.43 15.82 -6.23
N GLU A 53 16.77 16.58 -5.19
CA GLU A 53 15.91 16.77 -4.01
C GLU A 53 14.60 17.47 -4.37
N ARG A 54 14.63 18.55 -5.16
CA ARG A 54 13.41 19.23 -5.61
C ARG A 54 12.56 18.34 -6.51
N LEU A 55 13.20 17.57 -7.40
CA LEU A 55 12.50 16.58 -8.22
C LEU A 55 11.85 15.50 -7.36
N PHE A 56 12.59 14.94 -6.39
CA PHE A 56 12.07 13.98 -5.43
C PHE A 56 10.88 14.56 -4.65
N ASN A 57 11.02 15.77 -4.10
CA ASN A 57 9.95 16.47 -3.40
C ASN A 57 8.70 16.64 -4.25
N SER A 58 8.84 16.94 -5.54
CA SER A 58 7.71 17.07 -6.47
C SER A 58 6.98 15.77 -6.76
N VAL A 59 7.69 14.62 -6.70
CA VAL A 59 7.09 13.30 -6.92
C VAL A 59 6.72 12.58 -5.62
N ALA A 60 7.22 13.06 -4.49
CA ALA A 60 6.82 12.65 -3.14
C ALA A 60 5.64 13.49 -2.61
N ASP A 61 4.96 14.23 -3.47
CA ASP A 61 3.71 14.92 -3.14
C ASP A 61 2.50 14.02 -3.50
N PHE A 62 1.64 13.81 -2.52
CA PHE A 62 0.40 13.04 -2.62
C PHE A 62 -0.84 13.92 -2.68
N GLY A 63 -0.74 15.23 -2.45
CA GLY A 63 -1.89 16.12 -2.27
C GLY A 63 -2.92 16.02 -3.40
N GLY A 64 -2.50 16.23 -4.65
CA GLY A 64 -3.41 16.16 -5.79
C GLY A 64 -4.02 14.76 -6.02
N ALA A 65 -3.24 13.70 -5.80
CA ALA A 65 -3.74 12.33 -5.89
C ALA A 65 -4.74 12.01 -4.77
N ALA A 66 -4.53 12.56 -3.57
CA ALA A 66 -5.45 12.42 -2.45
C ALA A 66 -6.77 13.15 -2.74
N ASP A 67 -6.71 14.35 -3.33
CA ASP A 67 -7.89 15.11 -3.69
C ASP A 67 -8.75 14.35 -4.71
N GLU A 68 -8.14 13.77 -5.74
CA GLU A 68 -8.82 12.91 -6.71
C GLU A 68 -9.38 11.64 -6.06
N LEU A 69 -8.59 10.95 -5.23
CA LEU A 69 -8.99 9.73 -4.53
C LEU A 69 -10.17 9.98 -3.59
N LEU A 70 -10.28 11.19 -3.02
CA LEU A 70 -11.33 11.60 -2.11
C LEU A 70 -12.46 12.39 -2.79
N ALA A 71 -12.47 12.52 -4.12
CA ALA A 71 -13.44 13.31 -4.87
C ALA A 71 -14.83 12.64 -5.03
N ALA A 72 -15.37 12.04 -3.96
CA ALA A 72 -16.69 11.41 -3.95
C ALA A 72 -17.39 11.52 -2.59
N PRO A 73 -18.74 11.55 -2.54
CA PRO A 73 -19.50 11.50 -1.30
C PRO A 73 -19.26 10.20 -0.50
N PRO A 74 -19.36 10.21 0.84
CA PRO A 74 -19.10 9.03 1.67
C PRO A 74 -19.86 7.77 1.24
N ALA A 75 -21.10 7.91 0.75
CA ALA A 75 -21.95 6.78 0.33
C ALA A 75 -21.39 5.94 -0.82
N VAL A 76 -20.52 6.51 -1.66
CA VAL A 76 -19.93 5.83 -2.83
C VAL A 76 -18.40 5.90 -2.84
N LEU A 77 -17.81 6.43 -1.76
CA LEU A 77 -16.39 6.72 -1.68
C LEU A 77 -15.54 5.46 -1.82
N GLY A 78 -15.94 4.32 -1.23
CA GLY A 78 -15.22 3.06 -1.35
C GLY A 78 -15.07 2.62 -2.81
N ARG A 79 -16.15 2.73 -3.59
CA ARG A 79 -16.15 2.41 -5.02
C ARG A 79 -15.27 3.37 -5.81
N HIS A 80 -15.43 4.67 -5.56
CA HIS A 80 -14.65 5.71 -6.20
C HIS A 80 -13.15 5.50 -5.98
N MET A 81 -12.73 5.23 -4.74
CA MET A 81 -11.31 5.01 -4.41
C MET A 81 -10.70 3.85 -5.20
N VAL A 82 -11.40 2.72 -5.31
CA VAL A 82 -10.90 1.56 -6.07
C VAL A 82 -10.85 1.86 -7.57
N LEU A 83 -11.89 2.49 -8.11
CA LEU A 83 -11.91 2.89 -9.53
C LEU A 83 -10.74 3.81 -9.85
N SER A 84 -10.61 4.92 -9.12
CA SER A 84 -9.53 5.90 -9.32
C SER A 84 -8.15 5.24 -9.20
N LEU A 85 -7.94 4.37 -8.21
CA LEU A 85 -6.67 3.64 -8.08
C LEU A 85 -6.38 2.79 -9.32
N VAL A 86 -7.35 2.02 -9.80
CA VAL A 86 -7.14 1.10 -10.93
C VAL A 86 -7.01 1.85 -12.26
N THR A 87 -7.79 2.90 -12.47
CA THR A 87 -7.75 3.72 -13.70
C THR A 87 -6.45 4.51 -13.79
N THR A 88 -6.07 5.23 -12.73
CA THR A 88 -4.85 6.05 -12.70
C THR A 88 -3.62 5.17 -12.86
N ARG A 89 -3.60 4.01 -12.20
CA ARG A 89 -2.57 2.99 -12.40
C ARG A 89 -2.44 2.56 -13.86
N ARG A 90 -3.55 2.31 -14.56
CA ARG A 90 -3.52 1.88 -15.98
C ARG A 90 -3.07 3.00 -16.91
N ALA A 91 -3.46 4.25 -16.63
CA ALA A 91 -3.09 5.41 -17.43
C ALA A 91 -1.63 5.82 -17.23
N GLU A 92 -1.14 5.84 -15.98
CA GLU A 92 0.14 6.42 -15.63
C GLU A 92 1.25 5.39 -15.37
N LEU A 93 0.90 4.10 -15.45
CA LEU A 93 1.71 2.93 -15.06
C LEU A 93 2.16 2.93 -13.59
N MET A 94 1.79 3.93 -12.78
CA MET A 94 2.35 4.20 -11.46
C MET A 94 1.26 4.37 -10.40
N ASP A 95 1.55 3.94 -9.17
CA ASP A 95 0.62 3.99 -8.04
C ASP A 95 1.24 4.81 -6.90
N PRO A 96 0.60 5.90 -6.43
CA PRO A 96 1.04 6.62 -5.24
C PRO A 96 1.25 5.74 -4.01
N LEU A 97 0.40 4.75 -3.82
CA LEU A 97 0.44 3.85 -2.67
C LEU A 97 1.65 2.91 -2.72
N LEU A 98 2.10 2.53 -3.92
CA LEU A 98 3.37 1.80 -4.06
C LEU A 98 4.56 2.60 -3.51
N ARG A 99 4.57 3.94 -3.63
CA ARG A 99 5.67 4.74 -3.08
C ARG A 99 5.83 4.53 -1.56
N VAL A 100 4.72 4.36 -0.84
CA VAL A 100 4.70 4.08 0.60
C VAL A 100 5.25 2.68 0.90
N VAL A 101 4.88 1.67 0.09
CA VAL A 101 5.39 0.30 0.24
C VAL A 101 6.91 0.24 0.11
N PHE A 102 7.46 0.94 -0.89
CA PHE A 102 8.90 0.94 -1.10
C PHE A 102 9.66 1.89 -0.15
N SER A 103 8.95 2.68 0.68
CA SER A 103 9.55 3.55 1.70
C SER A 103 9.77 2.89 3.07
N LEU A 104 9.58 1.57 3.23
CA LEU A 104 9.67 0.85 4.53
C LEU A 104 11.09 0.78 5.16
N GLY A 105 12.06 1.59 4.73
CA GLY A 105 13.42 1.67 5.28
C GLY A 105 13.65 2.93 6.14
N ASN A 106 14.84 3.06 6.74
CA ASN A 106 15.14 4.10 7.73
C ASN A 106 16.07 5.22 7.19
N THR A 107 15.84 5.70 5.97
CA THR A 107 16.53 6.90 5.43
C THR A 107 15.66 8.15 5.58
N ASP A 108 16.29 9.33 5.64
CA ASP A 108 15.60 10.62 5.83
C ASP A 108 14.52 10.87 4.74
N GLU A 109 14.81 10.56 3.48
CA GLU A 109 13.87 10.76 2.37
C GLU A 109 12.66 9.81 2.44
N ARG A 110 12.84 8.61 2.98
CA ARG A 110 11.76 7.64 3.19
C ARG A 110 10.89 8.01 4.38
N SER A 111 11.48 8.59 5.43
CA SER A 111 10.73 9.17 6.54
C SER A 111 9.85 10.34 6.08
N LEU A 112 10.36 11.20 5.20
CA LEU A 112 9.58 12.28 4.60
C LEU A 112 8.37 11.77 3.79
N LEU A 113 8.54 10.71 2.98
CA LEU A 113 7.45 10.09 2.24
C LEU A 113 6.34 9.56 3.17
N ARG A 114 6.73 8.90 4.28
CA ARG A 114 5.78 8.40 5.27
C ARG A 114 5.00 9.52 5.95
N GLU A 115 5.69 10.60 6.34
CA GLU A 115 5.02 11.74 6.97
C GLU A 115 4.05 12.41 6.01
N ARG A 116 4.46 12.67 4.77
CA ARG A 116 3.57 13.25 3.75
C ARG A 116 2.38 12.37 3.46
N PHE A 117 2.57 11.05 3.38
CA PHE A 117 1.44 10.14 3.20
C PHE A 117 0.46 10.22 4.37
N ARG A 118 0.97 10.27 5.61
CA ARG A 118 0.15 10.44 6.82
C ARG A 118 -0.65 11.75 6.77
N GLU A 119 0.01 12.87 6.48
CA GLU A 119 -0.60 14.21 6.48
C GLU A 119 -1.54 14.43 5.29
N GLN A 120 -1.13 14.04 4.09
CA GLN A 120 -1.84 14.37 2.86
C GLN A 120 -2.91 13.34 2.48
N VAL A 121 -2.81 12.09 2.95
CA VAL A 121 -3.77 11.03 2.62
C VAL A 121 -4.55 10.59 3.86
N THR A 122 -3.88 10.04 4.87
CA THR A 122 -4.55 9.43 6.02
C THR A 122 -5.31 10.43 6.88
N ALA A 123 -4.71 11.59 7.17
CA ALA A 123 -5.36 12.64 7.95
C ALA A 123 -6.57 13.24 7.22
N ARG A 124 -6.43 13.54 5.92
CA ARG A 124 -7.55 14.01 5.09
C ARG A 124 -8.69 12.98 5.03
N LEU A 125 -8.37 11.70 4.86
CA LEU A 125 -9.39 10.65 4.90
C LEU A 125 -10.09 10.61 6.27
N THR A 126 -9.33 10.68 7.36
CA THR A 126 -9.85 10.71 8.74
C THR A 126 -10.90 11.81 8.94
N GLU A 127 -10.65 13.00 8.41
CA GLU A 127 -11.58 14.14 8.48
C GLU A 127 -12.90 13.89 7.76
N ARG A 128 -12.91 13.04 6.72
CA ARG A 128 -14.11 12.72 5.94
C ARG A 128 -14.93 11.58 6.54
N LEU A 129 -14.35 10.77 7.42
CA LEU A 129 -15.05 9.64 8.00
C LEU A 129 -16.01 10.11 9.11
N PRO A 130 -17.26 9.62 9.16
CA PRO A 130 -18.17 9.83 10.28
C PRO A 130 -17.94 8.78 11.38
N GLY A 131 -18.27 9.06 12.64
CA GLY A 131 -18.30 8.06 13.73
C GLY A 131 -17.02 7.92 14.53
N GLU A 132 -16.89 6.83 15.30
CA GLU A 132 -15.75 6.54 16.19
C GLU A 132 -14.55 5.93 15.45
N GLU A 133 -13.37 5.88 16.06
CA GLU A 133 -12.17 5.25 15.48
C GLU A 133 -11.78 5.73 14.07
N ARG A 134 -12.11 6.97 13.70
CA ARG A 134 -11.89 7.51 12.34
C ARG A 134 -10.44 7.35 11.86
N ALA A 135 -9.48 7.61 12.74
CA ALA A 135 -8.07 7.49 12.41
C ALA A 135 -7.68 6.04 12.07
N LEU A 136 -8.09 5.08 12.92
CA LEU A 136 -7.83 3.66 12.68
C LEU A 136 -8.51 3.17 11.39
N ARG A 137 -9.77 3.54 11.17
CA ARG A 137 -10.48 3.18 9.94
C ARG A 137 -9.84 3.78 8.69
N ALA A 138 -9.34 5.02 8.76
CA ALA A 138 -8.58 5.62 7.68
C ALA A 138 -7.27 4.88 7.40
N GLU A 139 -6.54 4.46 8.44
CA GLU A 139 -5.33 3.63 8.30
C GLU A 139 -5.63 2.26 7.68
N LEU A 140 -6.72 1.61 8.08
CA LEU A 140 -7.14 0.32 7.51
C LEU A 140 -7.55 0.46 6.04
N ILE A 141 -8.28 1.51 5.68
CA ILE A 141 -8.62 1.83 4.28
C ILE A 141 -7.34 2.05 3.46
N ALA A 142 -6.40 2.85 3.98
CA ALA A 142 -5.13 3.09 3.33
C ALA A 142 -4.35 1.78 3.13
N GLY A 143 -4.29 0.93 4.16
CA GLY A 143 -3.65 -0.39 4.10
C GLY A 143 -4.27 -1.32 3.05
N GLN A 144 -5.61 -1.35 2.95
CA GLN A 144 -6.32 -2.12 1.93
C GLN A 144 -5.98 -1.63 0.51
N LEU A 145 -6.05 -0.32 0.27
CA LEU A 145 -5.73 0.25 -1.03
C LEU A 145 -4.25 0.03 -1.40
N ILE A 146 -3.34 0.18 -0.44
CA ILE A 146 -1.91 -0.11 -0.63
C ILE A 146 -1.71 -1.58 -1.02
N GLY A 147 -2.36 -2.50 -0.29
CA GLY A 147 -2.32 -3.93 -0.56
C GLY A 147 -2.83 -4.26 -1.96
N LEU A 148 -3.99 -3.71 -2.36
CA LEU A 148 -4.55 -3.88 -3.69
C LEU A 148 -3.59 -3.39 -4.79
N GLY A 149 -3.09 -2.15 -4.64
CA GLY A 149 -2.13 -1.55 -5.57
C GLY A 149 -0.85 -2.38 -5.72
N ALA A 150 -0.32 -2.89 -4.61
CA ALA A 150 0.83 -3.79 -4.60
C ALA A 150 0.54 -5.13 -5.29
N THR A 151 -0.58 -5.79 -4.96
CA THR A 151 -0.95 -7.07 -5.55
C THR A 151 -1.13 -6.98 -7.06
N LEU A 152 -1.83 -5.94 -7.55
CA LEU A 152 -1.99 -5.72 -8.99
C LEU A 152 -0.65 -5.42 -9.69
N SER A 153 0.32 -4.83 -8.97
CA SER A 153 1.69 -4.57 -9.47
C SER A 153 2.55 -5.79 -9.60
N LEU A 154 2.37 -6.76 -8.71
CA LEU A 154 3.07 -8.04 -8.78
C LEU A 154 2.47 -8.94 -9.87
N HIS A 155 1.15 -8.89 -10.10
CA HIS A 155 0.44 -9.78 -11.03
C HIS A 155 0.08 -9.08 -12.36
N ARG A 156 1.06 -8.50 -13.05
CA ARG A 156 0.83 -7.72 -14.29
C ARG A 156 0.16 -8.50 -15.43
N SER A 157 0.27 -9.83 -15.42
CA SER A 157 -0.34 -10.73 -16.41
C SER A 157 -1.37 -11.69 -15.78
N GLY A 158 -1.82 -11.40 -14.56
CA GLY A 158 -2.79 -12.22 -13.83
C GLY A 158 -4.25 -11.82 -14.07
N ALA A 159 -5.18 -12.46 -13.35
CA ALA A 159 -6.62 -12.21 -13.49
C ALA A 159 -7.02 -10.72 -13.32
N GLY A 160 -6.35 -9.99 -12.44
CA GLY A 160 -6.59 -8.55 -12.23
C GLY A 160 -6.20 -7.67 -13.44
N ALA A 161 -5.30 -8.14 -14.31
CA ALA A 161 -4.96 -7.45 -15.55
C ALA A 161 -6.04 -7.64 -16.64
N ALA A 162 -6.71 -8.81 -16.65
CA ALA A 162 -7.79 -9.11 -17.59
C ALA A 162 -9.15 -8.51 -17.16
N ALA A 163 -9.37 -8.30 -15.87
CA ALA A 163 -10.60 -7.71 -15.35
C ALA A 163 -10.73 -6.21 -15.72
N THR A 164 -11.96 -5.72 -15.88
CA THR A 164 -12.24 -4.28 -15.98
C THR A 164 -12.03 -3.57 -14.63
N ALA A 165 -11.78 -2.26 -14.62
CA ALA A 165 -11.63 -1.51 -13.37
C ALA A 165 -12.92 -1.54 -12.53
N GLU A 166 -14.06 -1.48 -13.21
CA GLU A 166 -15.41 -1.55 -12.67
C GLU A 166 -15.63 -2.87 -11.93
N HIS A 167 -15.30 -3.99 -12.56
CA HIS A 167 -15.41 -5.31 -11.93
C HIS A 167 -14.52 -5.47 -10.69
N ILE A 168 -13.28 -4.93 -10.71
CA ILE A 168 -12.42 -4.93 -9.51
C ILE A 168 -13.07 -4.08 -8.40
N ALA A 169 -13.63 -2.92 -8.76
CA ALA A 169 -14.33 -2.07 -7.81
C ALA A 169 -15.60 -2.71 -7.25
N ASP A 170 -16.39 -3.43 -8.06
CA ASP A 170 -17.57 -4.18 -7.59
C ASP A 170 -17.21 -5.21 -6.52
N LEU A 171 -16.09 -5.92 -6.69
CA LEU A 171 -15.63 -6.95 -5.77
C LEU A 171 -14.98 -6.38 -4.50
N TYR A 172 -14.21 -5.30 -4.62
CA TYR A 172 -13.35 -4.82 -3.54
C TYR A 172 -13.97 -3.68 -2.72
N ALA A 173 -14.78 -2.82 -3.36
CA ALA A 173 -15.35 -1.64 -2.72
C ALA A 173 -16.23 -1.92 -1.48
N PRO A 174 -17.01 -3.02 -1.39
CA PRO A 174 -17.83 -3.27 -0.20
C PRO A 174 -17.03 -3.31 1.11
N ALA A 175 -15.81 -3.89 1.08
CA ALA A 175 -14.94 -3.97 2.26
C ALA A 175 -14.43 -2.58 2.71
N LEU A 176 -14.08 -1.71 1.74
CA LEU A 176 -13.73 -0.31 2.02
C LEU A 176 -14.94 0.47 2.51
N GLN A 177 -16.10 0.27 1.88
CA GLN A 177 -17.33 1.00 2.16
C GLN A 177 -17.80 0.74 3.59
N GLN A 178 -17.66 -0.49 4.10
CA GLN A 178 -17.90 -0.83 5.51
C GLN A 178 -17.09 0.05 6.46
N LEU A 179 -15.76 0.15 6.25
CA LEU A 179 -14.91 1.02 7.08
C LEU A 179 -15.30 2.51 7.00
N ILE A 180 -15.88 2.94 5.88
CA ILE A 180 -16.33 4.33 5.69
C ILE A 180 -17.64 4.60 6.45
N VAL A 181 -18.59 3.67 6.44
CA VAL A 181 -19.97 3.89 6.95
C VAL A 181 -20.24 3.31 8.33
N ASP A 182 -19.54 2.25 8.76
CA ASP A 182 -19.89 1.51 9.99
C ASP A 182 -19.69 2.32 11.28
N GLY A 183 -18.86 3.37 11.27
CA GLY A 183 -18.80 4.33 12.38
C GLY A 183 -20.13 5.05 12.65
N ALA A 184 -21.07 5.06 11.69
CA ALA A 184 -22.42 5.60 11.89
C ALA A 184 -23.37 4.59 12.57
N ASN A 185 -23.04 3.30 12.57
CA ASN A 185 -23.92 2.24 13.08
C ASN A 185 -23.67 1.95 14.57
N GLU A 186 -22.42 2.10 15.04
CA GLU A 186 -22.04 1.85 16.44
C GLU A 186 -22.55 2.92 17.41
N CYS A 187 -22.67 4.18 16.98
CA CYS A 187 -23.32 5.25 17.76
C CYS A 187 -24.77 4.90 18.15
N ARG A 188 -25.43 4.04 17.36
CA ARG A 188 -26.79 3.56 17.62
C ARG A 188 -26.83 2.40 18.60
N VAL A 189 -25.76 1.59 18.66
CA VAL A 189 -25.66 0.44 19.57
C VAL A 189 -25.17 0.89 20.95
N SER A 190 -24.30 1.91 21.03
CA SER A 190 -23.75 2.41 22.30
C SER A 190 -24.70 3.33 23.09
N GLN A 191 -25.72 3.94 22.45
CA GLN A 191 -26.76 4.72 23.15
C GLN A 191 -27.97 3.89 23.60
N GLY A 192 -27.98 2.58 23.36
CA GLY A 192 -29.01 1.67 23.87
C GLY A 192 -28.63 1.05 25.22
N SER A 193 -28.96 1.77 26.31
CA SER A 193 -29.12 1.31 27.72
C SER A 193 -28.14 0.27 28.28
N PRO A 194 -27.48 0.50 29.45
CA PRO A 194 -26.58 -0.49 30.03
C PRO A 194 -27.37 -1.75 30.42
N ARG A 195 -27.24 -2.82 29.61
CA ARG A 195 -27.74 -4.16 29.97
C ARG A 195 -27.12 -4.54 31.30
N SER A 196 -27.96 -4.66 32.33
CA SER A 196 -27.55 -5.20 33.62
C SER A 196 -26.92 -6.58 33.43
N PRO A 197 -25.79 -6.89 34.08
CA PRO A 197 -25.18 -8.20 33.94
C PRO A 197 -26.14 -9.26 34.52
N PRO A 198 -26.25 -10.45 33.89
CA PRO A 198 -27.07 -11.52 34.45
C PRO A 198 -26.48 -11.93 35.80
N ARG A 199 -27.32 -11.85 36.85
CA ARG A 199 -27.04 -12.52 38.12
C ARG A 199 -27.01 -14.02 37.82
N HIS A 200 -25.97 -14.69 38.30
CA HIS A 200 -25.69 -16.13 38.23
C HIS A 200 -24.86 -16.62 37.03
N ALA A 201 -23.53 -16.51 37.17
CA ALA A 201 -22.61 -17.51 36.63
C ALA A 201 -21.70 -18.00 37.76
N ARG A 202 -22.16 -19.08 38.41
CA ARG A 202 -21.34 -19.87 39.35
C ARG A 202 -20.07 -20.35 38.64
N SER A 203 -18.97 -20.28 39.36
CA SER A 203 -17.65 -20.83 39.08
C SER A 203 -17.63 -22.04 38.14
N LEU A 204 -17.18 -21.85 36.90
CA LEU A 204 -16.66 -22.93 36.07
C LEU A 204 -15.13 -22.90 36.11
N ARG A 205 -14.61 -23.75 36.99
CA ARG A 205 -13.20 -24.06 37.20
C ARG A 205 -12.72 -24.83 35.96
N TRP A 206 -11.77 -24.30 35.21
CA TRP A 206 -11.11 -25.03 34.12
C TRP A 206 -10.32 -26.23 34.70
N PRO A 207 -10.51 -27.47 34.24
CA PRO A 207 -9.67 -28.58 34.66
C PRO A 207 -8.28 -28.47 34.02
N LYS A 208 -7.23 -28.52 34.84
CA LYS A 208 -5.83 -28.66 34.37
C LYS A 208 -5.70 -29.96 33.58
N ALA A 209 -5.37 -29.86 32.29
CA ALA A 209 -5.03 -31.00 31.45
C ALA A 209 -3.79 -31.72 32.03
N ARG A 210 -3.94 -32.99 32.40
CA ARG A 210 -2.83 -33.89 32.74
C ARG A 210 -2.31 -34.48 31.44
N ALA A 211 -1.02 -34.32 31.18
CA ALA A 211 -0.32 -35.04 30.13
C ALA A 211 -0.27 -36.54 30.48
N GLY A 212 -0.89 -37.37 29.64
CA GLY A 212 -0.77 -38.82 29.63
C GLY A 212 -0.35 -39.28 28.22
N PRO A 213 0.46 -40.36 28.10
CA PRO A 213 1.22 -40.62 26.88
C PRO A 213 0.36 -41.20 25.76
N LEU A 214 0.48 -40.62 24.56
CA LEU A 214 -0.12 -41.14 23.32
C LEU A 214 0.62 -42.43 22.90
N ARG A 215 0.03 -43.59 23.18
CA ARG A 215 0.36 -44.86 22.52
C ARG A 215 -0.60 -45.08 21.36
N GLY A 216 -0.06 -45.29 20.17
CA GLY A 216 -0.76 -45.94 19.06
C GLY A 216 -0.83 -45.13 17.78
N LEU A 217 0.23 -45.19 16.96
CA LEU A 217 0.17 -45.02 15.51
C LEU A 217 1.31 -45.86 14.87
N PRO A 218 1.08 -46.51 13.72
CA PRO A 218 1.97 -47.54 13.19
C PRO A 218 3.26 -46.97 12.57
N ARG A 219 4.38 -47.62 12.89
CA ARG A 219 5.70 -47.42 12.29
C ARG A 219 5.67 -47.76 10.79
N ARG A 220 6.01 -46.80 9.91
CA ARG A 220 6.72 -47.03 8.64
C ARG A 220 7.04 -45.69 7.96
N LEU A 221 8.27 -45.21 8.16
CA LEU A 221 9.21 -44.77 7.11
C LEU A 221 10.44 -44.16 7.80
N ALA A 222 11.52 -44.93 7.76
CA ALA A 222 12.81 -44.59 8.34
C ALA A 222 13.50 -43.53 7.48
N ILE A 223 13.94 -42.45 8.12
CA ILE A 223 14.89 -41.48 7.58
C ILE A 223 16.27 -42.12 7.64
N ALA A 224 16.87 -42.36 6.47
CA ALA A 224 18.26 -42.79 6.36
C ALA A 224 19.21 -41.61 6.63
N ARG A 225 19.98 -41.70 7.72
CA ARG A 225 21.18 -40.90 7.96
C ARG A 225 22.39 -41.64 7.36
N ALA A 226 23.14 -40.98 6.48
CA ALA A 226 24.54 -41.30 6.18
C ALA A 226 25.29 -39.98 5.94
N ARG A 227 26.08 -39.55 6.92
CA ARG A 227 27.56 -39.56 6.93
C ARG A 227 28.19 -38.52 5.99
N THR A 228 28.67 -37.44 6.62
CA THR A 228 29.65 -36.50 6.10
C THR A 228 31.00 -37.18 5.83
N PRO A 229 31.74 -36.77 4.77
CA PRO A 229 33.18 -36.89 4.73
C PRO A 229 33.88 -35.53 4.76
N ARG A 230 35.09 -35.58 5.31
CA ARG A 230 36.00 -34.50 5.67
C ARG A 230 36.54 -33.70 4.48
N TYR A 231 36.84 -32.45 4.78
CA TYR A 231 37.69 -31.50 4.09
C TYR A 231 39.08 -32.09 3.74
N ARG A 232 39.57 -31.87 2.50
CA ARG A 232 41.00 -31.93 2.16
C ARG A 232 41.33 -30.84 1.15
N SER A 233 42.18 -29.91 1.59
CA SER A 233 42.88 -28.92 0.77
C SER A 233 43.75 -29.59 -0.31
N ASN A 234 43.86 -28.98 -1.49
CA ASN A 234 45.18 -28.89 -2.11
C ASN A 234 45.31 -27.66 -3.01
N ARG A 235 46.50 -27.06 -2.92
CA ARG A 235 47.01 -26.02 -3.80
C ARG A 235 47.44 -26.64 -5.13
N GLY A 236 47.37 -25.84 -6.17
CA GLY A 236 48.02 -25.98 -7.48
C GLY A 236 47.99 -24.61 -8.12
#